data_AF-W7QPM8-F1
#
_entry.id   AF-W7QPM8-F1
#
_cell.length_a   1.000
_cell.length_b   1.000
_cell.length_c   1.000
_cell.angle_alpha   90.00
_cell.angle_beta   90.00
_cell.angle_gamma   90.00
#
_symmetry.space_group_name_H-M   'P 1'
#
loop_
_entity.id
_entity.type
_entity.pdbx_description
1 polymer ?
#
loop_
_entity_poly.entity_id
_entity_poly.type
_entity_poly.pdbx_seq_one_letter_code
_entity_poly.pdbx_strand_id
1 'polypeptide(L)'
;MNEHDIRQLSGHDVKPFSPLLGLSLFLAATAIVGLSERRHVFAMMEPRFSRLLKMSGLAFHKAGRVIDYCGPRAAYYIDQHQAERDMHETLRPLYRHIMTELAPQLAEAPAKRLISTPSHPDQSPISDRSGPG
;
A
#
# COMPACT_ATOMS: atom_id res chain seq x y z
N MET A 1 2.82 -21.89 5.85
CA MET A 1 4.10 -21.30 5.44
C MET A 1 5.03 -21.41 6.63
N ASN A 2 6.05 -22.25 6.54
CA ASN A 2 6.78 -22.75 7.72
C ASN A 2 7.93 -21.80 8.10
N GLU A 3 8.25 -21.73 9.40
CA GLU A 3 9.32 -20.88 9.96
C GLU A 3 10.71 -21.18 9.38
N HIS A 4 10.90 -22.37 8.80
CA HIS A 4 12.12 -22.75 8.08
C HIS A 4 12.29 -22.05 6.73
N ASP A 5 11.21 -21.69 6.03
CA ASP A 5 11.27 -20.94 4.76
C ASP A 5 11.71 -19.49 4.99
N ILE A 6 11.25 -18.88 6.09
CA ILE A 6 11.58 -17.50 6.48
C ILE A 6 13.08 -17.37 6.78
N ARG A 7 13.69 -18.43 7.35
CA ARG A 7 15.14 -18.46 7.65
C ARG A 7 16.01 -18.65 6.41
N GLN A 8 15.53 -19.32 5.37
CA GLN A 8 16.30 -19.51 4.13
C GLN A 8 16.41 -18.23 3.29
N LEU A 9 15.43 -17.32 3.35
CA LEU A 9 15.52 -15.98 2.72
C LEU A 9 16.60 -15.08 3.34
N SER A 10 17.11 -15.42 4.52
CA SER A 10 18.05 -14.57 5.29
C SER A 10 19.53 -14.75 4.90
N GLY A 11 19.84 -15.67 3.98
CA GLY A 11 21.21 -16.03 3.58
C GLY A 11 21.68 -15.49 2.23
N HIS A 12 20.85 -14.73 1.51
CA HIS A 12 21.29 -14.06 0.29
C HIS A 12 22.02 -12.77 0.63
N ASP A 13 23.16 -12.55 -0.02
CA ASP A 13 23.89 -11.28 -0.10
C ASP A 13 22.92 -10.18 -0.55
N VAL A 14 22.19 -9.61 0.41
CA VAL A 14 21.20 -8.55 0.19
C VAL A 14 22.00 -7.30 -0.14
N LYS A 15 22.19 -7.10 -1.45
CA LYS A 15 22.69 -5.85 -2.02
C LYS A 15 22.03 -4.69 -1.27
N PRO A 16 22.79 -3.72 -0.72
CA PRO A 16 22.24 -2.64 0.07
C PRO A 16 21.10 -1.99 -0.71
N PHE A 17 19.93 -1.95 -0.08
CA PHE A 17 18.72 -1.37 -0.64
C PHE A 17 19.02 0.04 -1.13
N SER A 18 18.87 0.29 -2.43
CA SER A 18 19.16 1.60 -2.97
C SER A 18 18.03 2.56 -2.58
N PRO A 19 18.34 3.69 -1.92
CA PRO A 19 17.37 4.73 -1.57
C PRO A 19 16.46 5.13 -2.73
N LEU A 20 17.02 5.15 -3.94
CA LEU A 20 16.33 5.51 -5.17
C LEU A 20 15.26 4.47 -5.56
N LEU A 21 15.51 3.17 -5.37
CA LEU A 21 14.51 2.15 -5.67
C LEU A 21 13.30 2.29 -4.75
N GLY A 22 13.55 2.53 -3.46
CA GLY A 22 12.49 2.81 -2.49
C GLY A 22 11.70 4.06 -2.83
N LEU A 23 12.39 5.14 -3.21
CA LEU A 23 11.75 6.37 -3.63
C LEU A 23 10.87 6.16 -4.87
N SER A 24 11.40 5.55 -5.94
CA SER A 24 10.66 5.28 -7.17
C SER A 24 9.43 4.40 -6.93
N LEU A 25 9.55 3.39 -6.06
CA LEU A 25 8.42 2.55 -5.67
C LEU A 25 7.33 3.37 -4.96
N PHE A 26 7.71 4.28 -4.07
CA PHE A 26 6.75 5.15 -3.38
C PHE A 26 6.13 6.21 -4.29
N LEU A 27 6.87 6.71 -5.29
CA LEU A 27 6.31 7.55 -6.35
C LEU A 27 5.26 6.80 -7.17
N ALA A 28 5.55 5.55 -7.55
CA ALA A 28 4.58 4.68 -8.23
C ALA A 28 3.35 4.39 -7.36
N ALA A 29 3.53 4.07 -6.09
CA ALA A 29 2.41 3.89 -5.16
C ALA A 29 1.56 5.18 -5.04
N THR A 30 2.20 6.34 -4.93
CA THR A 30 1.52 7.65 -4.86
C THR A 30 0.75 7.96 -6.15
N ALA A 31 1.31 7.59 -7.31
CA ALA A 31 0.64 7.71 -8.61
C ALA A 31 -0.59 6.80 -8.69
N ILE A 32 -0.47 5.53 -8.30
CA ILE A 32 -1.60 4.57 -8.30
C ILE A 32 -2.73 5.06 -7.40
N VAL A 33 -2.40 5.55 -6.21
CA VAL A 33 -3.38 6.08 -5.26
C VAL A 33 -4.11 7.29 -5.84
N GLY A 34 -3.37 8.23 -6.45
CA GLY A 34 -3.95 9.40 -7.12
C GLY A 34 -4.85 9.03 -8.31
N LEU A 35 -4.38 8.14 -9.18
CA LEU A 35 -5.14 7.63 -10.34
C LEU A 35 -6.38 6.82 -9.92
N SER A 36 -6.37 6.24 -8.72
CA SER A 36 -7.52 5.51 -8.16
C SER A 36 -8.49 6.41 -7.39
N GLU A 37 -8.29 7.72 -7.40
CA GLU A 37 -9.05 8.71 -6.60
C GLU A 37 -9.08 8.37 -5.11
N ARG A 38 -8.00 7.75 -4.61
CA ARG A 38 -7.81 7.47 -3.19
C ARG A 38 -6.93 8.56 -2.59
N ARG A 39 -7.18 8.88 -1.33
CA ARG A 39 -6.51 10.00 -0.66
C ARG A 39 -5.62 9.57 0.51
N HIS A 40 -6.08 8.61 1.29
CA HIS A 40 -5.47 8.25 2.57
C HIS A 40 -4.59 7.01 2.41
N VAL A 41 -3.29 7.16 2.66
CA VAL A 41 -2.33 6.06 2.58
C VAL A 41 -1.77 5.77 3.96
N PHE A 42 -1.85 4.50 4.36
CA PHE A 42 -1.20 3.98 5.57
C PHE A 42 -0.16 2.95 5.18
N ALA A 43 1.04 3.05 5.76
CA ALA A 43 2.15 2.15 5.48
C ALA A 43 2.94 1.81 6.74
N MET A 44 3.36 0.55 6.84
CA MET A 44 4.25 0.06 7.90
C MET A 44 5.69 0.05 7.37
N MET A 45 6.54 0.91 7.93
CA MET A 45 7.92 1.03 7.47
C MET A 45 8.89 1.37 8.62
N GLU A 46 10.18 1.18 8.34
CA GLU A 46 11.24 1.58 9.26
C GLU A 46 11.29 3.11 9.43
N PRO A 47 11.49 3.63 10.65
CA PRO A 47 11.60 5.07 10.88
C PRO A 47 12.70 5.77 10.07
N ARG A 48 13.81 5.07 9.82
CA ARG A 48 14.91 5.60 9.00
C ARG A 48 14.48 5.80 7.55
N PHE A 49 13.68 4.89 7.02
CA PHE A 49 13.17 4.97 5.66
C PHE A 49 12.12 6.08 5.49
N SER A 50 11.21 6.25 6.47
CA SER A 50 10.30 7.41 6.50
C SER A 50 11.06 8.74 6.49
N ARG A 51 12.17 8.83 7.23
CA ARG A 51 13.03 10.03 7.23
C ARG A 51 13.68 10.30 5.86
N LEU A 52 14.11 9.25 5.16
CA LEU A 52 14.63 9.35 3.80
C LEU A 52 13.56 9.85 2.82
N LEU A 53 12.34 9.29 2.87
CA LEU A 53 11.22 9.74 2.03
C LEU A 53 10.87 11.21 2.30
N LYS A 54 10.94 11.66 3.56
CA LYS A 54 10.73 13.07 3.90
C LYS A 54 11.70 14.01 3.16
N MET A 55 12.92 13.59 2.89
CA MET A 55 13.90 14.38 2.12
C MET A 55 13.52 14.58 0.65
N SER A 56 12.57 13.80 0.14
CA SER A 56 12.04 13.89 -1.24
C SER A 56 10.73 14.69 -1.35
N GLY A 57 10.20 15.18 -0.22
CA GLY A 57 8.89 15.82 -0.13
C GLY A 57 7.74 14.87 0.25
N LEU A 58 7.99 13.57 0.35
CA LEU A 58 7.01 12.57 0.82
C LEU A 58 7.00 12.52 2.36
N ALA A 59 6.37 13.53 2.97
CA ALA A 59 6.32 13.69 4.42
C ALA A 59 5.25 12.81 5.07
N PHE A 60 5.64 11.61 5.46
CA PHE A 60 4.79 10.70 6.24
C PHE A 60 4.70 11.11 7.72
N HIS A 61 3.48 11.13 8.25
CA HIS A 61 3.18 11.34 9.66
C HIS A 61 3.12 10.02 10.40
N LYS A 62 3.82 9.90 11.53
CA LYS A 62 3.78 8.69 12.35
C LYS A 62 2.38 8.55 12.99
N ALA A 63 1.69 7.46 12.68
CA ALA A 63 0.32 7.16 13.13
C ALA A 63 0.27 6.11 14.24
N GLY A 64 1.38 5.44 14.54
CA GLY A 64 1.45 4.40 15.58
C GLY A 64 2.78 4.36 16.31
N ARG A 65 2.84 3.60 17.40
CA ARG A 65 4.10 3.34 18.12
C ARG A 65 5.04 2.50 17.26
N VAL A 66 6.34 2.53 17.60
CA VAL A 66 7.29 1.57 17.01
C VAL A 66 7.00 0.22 17.64
N ILE A 67 6.87 -0.80 16.81
CA ILE A 67 6.76 -2.20 17.19
C ILE A 67 7.92 -2.96 16.55
N ASP A 68 8.37 -4.02 17.22
CA ASP A 68 9.34 -4.93 16.62
C ASP A 68 8.60 -5.96 15.77
N TYR A 69 8.68 -5.79 14.45
CA TYR A 69 8.04 -6.64 13.46
C TYR A 69 8.90 -6.68 12.21
N CYS A 70 9.68 -7.76 12.06
CA CYS A 70 10.75 -7.85 11.06
C CYS A 70 11.65 -6.60 11.13
N GLY A 71 12.12 -6.29 12.34
CA GLY A 71 12.83 -5.06 12.69
C GLY A 71 11.89 -3.94 13.22
N PRO A 72 12.47 -2.81 13.65
CA PRO A 72 11.69 -1.71 14.23
C PRO A 72 10.85 -1.01 13.15
N ARG A 73 9.53 -1.15 13.22
CA ARG A 73 8.58 -0.54 12.27
C ARG A 73 7.53 0.27 13.01
N ALA A 74 7.02 1.30 12.36
CA ALA A 74 5.86 2.04 12.84
C ALA A 74 4.85 2.23 11.71
N ALA A 75 3.59 2.44 12.09
CA ALA A 75 2.56 2.86 11.15
C ALA A 75 2.75 4.34 10.82
N TYR A 76 2.64 4.65 9.54
CA TYR A 76 2.71 6.00 9.02
C TYR A 76 1.52 6.30 8.12
N TYR A 77 1.13 7.56 8.07
CA TYR A 77 0.05 8.11 7.27
C TYR A 77 0.57 9.22 6.36
N ILE A 78 0.08 9.27 5.12
CA ILE A 78 0.25 10.43 4.25
C ILE A 78 -1.04 10.69 3.47
N ASP A 79 -1.30 11.96 3.21
CA ASP A 79 -2.33 12.42 2.29
C ASP A 79 -1.73 12.50 0.88
N GLN A 80 -2.35 11.83 -0.09
CA GLN A 80 -1.83 11.75 -1.45
C GLN A 80 -1.73 13.14 -2.12
N HIS A 81 -2.71 14.03 -1.90
CA HIS A 81 -2.65 15.37 -2.47
C HIS A 81 -1.55 16.20 -1.80
N GLN A 82 -1.34 16.01 -0.49
CA GLN A 82 -0.22 16.65 0.19
C GLN A 82 1.13 16.16 -0.36
N ALA A 83 1.24 14.85 -0.61
CA ALA A 83 2.44 14.25 -1.19
C ALA A 83 2.76 14.85 -2.57
N GLU A 84 1.77 15.02 -3.44
CA GLU A 84 1.98 15.66 -4.76
C GLU A 84 2.38 17.14 -4.64
N ARG A 85 1.77 17.88 -3.71
CA ARG A 85 2.05 19.32 -3.50
C ARG A 85 3.45 19.56 -2.98
N ASP A 86 3.86 18.80 -1.97
CA ASP A 86 5.13 19.01 -1.26
C ASP A 86 6.33 18.32 -1.93
N MET A 87 6.06 17.48 -2.93
CA MET A 87 7.11 16.80 -3.69
C MET A 87 8.08 17.79 -4.31
N HIS A 88 9.38 17.49 -4.14
CA HIS A 88 10.45 18.28 -4.72
C HIS A 88 10.30 18.41 -6.23
N GLU A 89 10.56 19.61 -6.75
CA GLU A 89 10.39 19.93 -8.17
C GLU A 89 11.25 19.04 -9.07
N THR A 90 12.45 18.66 -8.63
CA THR A 90 13.34 17.72 -9.35
C THR A 90 12.72 16.35 -9.58
N LEU A 91 11.78 15.91 -8.74
CA LEU A 91 11.12 14.60 -8.85
C LEU A 91 9.84 14.64 -9.68
N ARG A 92 9.27 15.83 -9.91
CA ARG A 92 8.02 15.99 -10.67
C ARG A 92 8.08 15.41 -12.09
N PRO A 93 9.17 15.56 -12.87
CA PRO A 93 9.25 14.95 -14.20
C PRO A 93 9.15 13.43 -14.14
N LEU A 94 9.88 12.80 -13.21
CA LEU A 94 9.83 11.35 -13.00
C LEU A 94 8.44 10.91 -12.55
N TYR A 95 7.84 11.61 -11.59
CA TYR A 95 6.50 11.31 -11.11
C TYR A 95 5.44 11.40 -12.22
N ARG A 96 5.47 12.46 -13.03
CA ARG A 96 4.56 12.60 -14.18
C ARG A 96 4.75 11.48 -15.19
N HIS A 97 5.99 11.10 -15.48
CA HIS A 97 6.25 9.97 -16.37
C HIS A 97 5.63 8.68 -15.81
N ILE A 98 5.83 8.39 -14.52
CA ILE A 98 5.22 7.25 -13.84
C ILE A 98 3.68 7.31 -13.92
N MET A 99 3.06 8.46 -13.69
CA MET A 99 1.60 8.60 -13.82
C MET A 99 1.12 8.30 -15.24
N THR A 100 1.79 8.86 -16.26
CA THR A 100 1.43 8.63 -17.67
C THR A 100 1.54 7.16 -18.05
N GLU A 101 2.59 6.47 -17.61
CA GLU A 101 2.77 5.04 -17.88
C GLU A 101 1.74 4.16 -17.14
N LEU A 102 1.39 4.52 -15.90
CA LEU A 102 0.47 3.71 -15.09
C LEU A 102 -1.02 3.97 -15.37
N ALA A 103 -1.38 5.16 -15.86
CA ALA A 103 -2.77 5.52 -16.15
C ALA A 103 -3.48 4.51 -17.09
N PRO A 104 -2.94 4.13 -18.27
CA PRO A 104 -3.60 3.15 -19.14
C PRO A 104 -3.64 1.76 -18.49
N GLN A 105 -2.58 1.34 -17.80
CA GLN A 105 -2.50 0.03 -17.16
C GLN A 105 -3.56 -0.15 -16.07
N LEU A 106 -3.86 0.92 -15.33
CA LEU A 106 -4.88 0.90 -14.29
C LEU A 106 -6.30 0.98 -14.87
N ALA A 107 -6.49 1.66 -16.00
CA ALA A 107 -7.77 1.69 -16.71
C ALA A 107 -8.15 0.31 -17.29
N GLU A 108 -7.15 -0.44 -17.77
CA GLU A 108 -7.34 -1.78 -18.34
C GLU A 108 -7.47 -2.89 -17.29
N ALA A 109 -6.99 -2.66 -16.07
CA ALA A 109 -7.14 -3.61 -14.97
C ALA A 109 -8.56 -3.51 -14.38
N PRO A 110 -9.47 -4.49 -14.60
CA PRO A 110 -10.77 -4.45 -13.95
C PRO A 110 -10.57 -4.60 -12.44
N ALA A 111 -10.68 -3.49 -11.70
CA ALA A 111 -10.71 -3.41 -10.24
C ALA A 111 -11.83 -4.26 -9.60
N LYS A 112 -12.68 -4.90 -10.41
CA LYS A 112 -13.82 -5.72 -10.01
C LYS A 112 -13.46 -7.12 -9.47
N ARG A 113 -12.19 -7.54 -9.52
CA ARG A 113 -11.78 -8.92 -9.14
C ARG A 113 -11.31 -9.11 -7.69
N LEU A 114 -11.13 -8.05 -6.90
CA LEU A 114 -10.56 -8.18 -5.54
C LEU A 114 -11.57 -8.06 -4.40
N ILE A 115 -12.84 -7.74 -4.69
CA ILE A 115 -13.92 -7.72 -3.68
C ILE A 115 -15.09 -8.58 -4.18
N SER A 116 -14.83 -9.82 -4.59
CA SER A 116 -15.87 -10.84 -4.56
C SER A 116 -15.99 -11.29 -3.10
N THR A 117 -16.84 -10.61 -2.34
CA THR A 117 -17.42 -11.17 -1.12
C THR A 117 -17.97 -12.54 -1.50
N PRO A 118 -17.62 -13.66 -0.83
CA PRO A 118 -18.35 -14.89 -1.02
C PRO A 118 -19.79 -14.61 -0.57
N SER A 119 -20.68 -14.37 -1.54
CA SER A 119 -22.11 -14.39 -1.35
C SER A 119 -22.47 -15.80 -0.93
N HIS A 120 -22.62 -15.99 0.38
CA HIS A 120 -23.13 -17.22 0.97
C HIS A 120 -24.55 -17.45 0.42
N PRO A 121 -24.80 -18.49 -0.40
CA PRO A 121 -26.14 -18.79 -0.88
C PRO A 121 -26.63 -20.01 -0.12
N ASP A 122 -27.06 -19.85 1.13
CA ASP A 122 -28.04 -20.77 1.69
C ASP A 122 -28.74 -20.18 2.91
N GLN A 123 -29.85 -19.49 2.66
CA GLN A 123 -30.94 -19.45 3.64
C GLN A 123 -32.22 -19.73 2.87
N SER A 124 -32.52 -21.01 2.74
CA SER A 124 -33.86 -21.49 2.39
C SER A 124 -34.84 -21.11 3.52
N PRO A 125 -35.93 -20.35 3.25
CA PRO A 125 -36.95 -20.10 4.26
C PRO A 125 -38.08 -21.11 4.10
N ILE A 126 -38.25 -22.06 5.02
CA ILE A 126 -39.43 -22.94 5.06
C ILE A 126 -39.87 -23.09 6.52
N SER A 127 -40.73 -22.18 6.98
CA SER A 127 -42.17 -22.40 7.21
C SER A 127 -42.48 -22.90 8.63
N ASP A 128 -42.82 -21.92 9.48
CA ASP A 128 -43.66 -22.09 10.66
C ASP A 128 -44.92 -22.90 10.29
N ARG A 129 -45.14 -24.02 10.98
CA ARG A 129 -46.43 -24.71 11.01
C ARG A 129 -46.91 -24.73 12.45
N SER A 130 -47.64 -23.69 12.81
CA SER A 130 -48.47 -23.65 14.02
C SER A 130 -49.91 -24.07 13.69
N GLY A 131 -50.34 -25.15 14.36
CA GLY A 131 -51.73 -25.47 14.74
C GLY A 131 -52.48 -26.56 13.95
N PRO A 132 -53.55 -27.18 14.51
CA PRO A 132 -54.01 -27.23 15.91
C PRO A 132 -54.22 -28.67 16.44
N GLY A 133 -54.27 -28.83 17.76
CA GLY A 133 -54.64 -30.08 18.45
C GLY A 133 -54.97 -29.82 19.90
#